data_AF-A0AB39ZNY5-F1
#
_entry.id   AF-A0AB39ZNY5-F1
#
_cell.length_a   1.000
_cell.length_b   1.000
_cell.length_c   1.000
_cell.angle_alpha   90.00
_cell.angle_beta   90.00
_cell.angle_gamma   90.00
#
_symmetry.space_group_name_H-M   'P 1'
#
loop_
_entity.id
_entity.type
_entity.pdbx_description
1 polymer ?
#
loop_
_entity_poly.entity_id
_entity_poly.type
_entity_poly.pdbx_seq_one_letter_code
_entity_poly.pdbx_strand_id
1 'polypeptide(L)'
;LKAYSRNKTSLNINATFLHPARNISLGFRLLKRANGYKPFLFNITIDACLFLRRRHNPVIKMFYNVIKDVSTLNHSCPYSGLQVVSDFHRVSLPVPLPSGDYLVCLDFIFDGKTQFFVNIYSHVVEDF
;
A
#
# COMPACT_ATOMS: atom_id res chain seq x y z
N LEU A 1 8.45 3.22 -15.85
CA LEU A 1 7.44 4.19 -15.37
C LEU A 1 6.87 4.91 -16.60
N LYS A 2 5.61 4.65 -16.96
CA LYS A 2 4.97 5.26 -18.14
C LYS A 2 4.27 6.54 -17.66
N ALA A 3 4.78 7.70 -18.07
CA ALA A 3 4.20 8.99 -17.69
C ALA A 3 2.86 9.19 -18.42
N TYR A 4 1.77 9.34 -17.67
CA TYR A 4 0.40 9.44 -18.19
C TYR A 4 -0.06 10.89 -18.44
N SER A 5 0.62 11.91 -17.88
CA SER A 5 0.32 13.32 -18.13
C SER A 5 1.52 14.21 -17.80
N ARG A 6 1.76 15.27 -18.60
CA ARG A 6 2.89 16.21 -18.44
C ARG A 6 2.84 17.04 -17.15
N ASN A 7 1.71 17.09 -16.44
CA ASN A 7 1.52 17.88 -15.21
C ASN A 7 1.00 17.07 -14.00
N LYS A 8 0.77 15.76 -14.16
CA LYS A 8 0.20 14.92 -13.09
C LYS A 8 0.84 13.54 -13.14
N THR A 9 1.70 13.25 -12.18
CA THR A 9 2.24 11.91 -11.97
C THR A 9 1.20 11.08 -11.20
N SER A 10 0.32 10.40 -11.93
CA SER A 10 -0.59 9.41 -11.35
C SER A 10 0.08 8.03 -11.36
N LEU A 11 0.01 7.32 -10.22
CA LEU A 11 0.35 5.90 -10.13
C LEU A 11 -0.88 5.06 -10.51
N ASN A 12 -0.69 4.17 -11.49
CA ASN A 12 -1.67 3.20 -11.94
C ASN A 12 -1.08 1.79 -11.81
N ILE A 13 -1.74 0.93 -11.04
CA ILE A 13 -1.32 -0.46 -10.80
C ILE A 13 -2.48 -1.37 -11.14
N ASN A 14 -2.23 -2.36 -12.00
CA ASN A 14 -3.19 -3.40 -12.37
C ASN A 14 -2.62 -4.75 -11.95
N ALA A 15 -3.38 -5.52 -11.17
CA ALA A 15 -3.02 -6.85 -10.72
C ALA A 15 -4.20 -7.80 -10.94
N THR A 16 -3.98 -8.93 -11.60
CA THR A 16 -5.05 -9.92 -11.87
C THR A 16 -4.86 -11.14 -10.99
N PHE A 17 -5.87 -11.47 -10.20
CA PHE A 17 -5.88 -12.65 -9.35
C PHE A 17 -6.56 -13.80 -10.10
N LEU A 18 -5.77 -14.80 -10.52
CA LEU A 18 -6.25 -15.94 -11.31
C LEU A 18 -7.15 -16.89 -10.51
N HIS A 19 -6.92 -16.97 -9.19
CA HIS A 19 -7.68 -17.80 -8.28
C HIS A 19 -8.27 -16.94 -7.15
N PRO A 20 -9.45 -17.31 -6.62
CA PRO A 20 -10.08 -16.56 -5.55
C PRO A 20 -9.24 -16.62 -4.27
N ALA A 21 -8.66 -15.49 -3.88
CA ALA A 21 -7.84 -15.35 -2.69
C ALA A 21 -8.75 -15.12 -1.47
N ARG A 22 -8.82 -16.13 -0.58
CA ARG A 22 -9.69 -16.14 0.62
C ARG A 22 -8.96 -15.74 1.89
N ASN A 23 -7.68 -16.08 1.99
CA ASN A 23 -6.83 -15.74 3.11
C ASN A 23 -5.65 -14.91 2.59
N ILE A 24 -5.73 -13.60 2.83
CA ILE A 24 -4.72 -12.63 2.39
C ILE A 24 -4.12 -12.00 3.63
N SER A 25 -2.84 -12.27 3.86
CA SER A 25 -2.03 -11.52 4.82
C SER A 25 -1.23 -10.46 4.08
N LEU A 26 -1.20 -9.25 4.65
CA LEU A 26 -0.43 -8.12 4.15
C LEU A 26 0.66 -7.78 5.17
N GLY A 27 1.92 -7.96 4.77
CA GLY A 27 3.07 -7.41 5.47
C GLY A 27 3.29 -5.97 5.05
N PHE A 28 3.29 -5.05 6.01
CA PHE A 28 3.53 -3.62 5.80
C PHE A 28 4.79 -3.21 6.55
N ARG A 29 5.78 -2.70 5.81
CA ARG A 29 7.01 -2.14 6.37
C ARG A 29 7.28 -0.75 5.83
N LEU A 30 7.55 0.20 6.73
CA LEU A 30 7.99 1.54 6.39
C LEU A 30 9.46 1.70 6.80
N LEU A 31 10.32 1.93 5.82
CA LEU A 31 11.74 2.13 5.99
C LEU A 31 12.11 3.59 5.66
N LYS A 32 13.06 4.16 6.40
CA LYS A 32 13.63 5.47 6.10
C LYS A 32 15.10 5.30 5.70
N ARG A 33 15.53 6.04 4.68
CA ARG A 33 16.92 6.06 4.24
C ARG A 33 17.77 6.88 5.22
N ALA A 34 18.82 6.24 5.72
CA ALA A 34 19.94 6.88 6.41
C ALA A 34 21.23 6.24 5.86
N ASN A 35 22.00 5.56 6.70
CA ASN A 35 23.10 4.66 6.26
C ASN A 35 22.53 3.32 5.75
N GLY A 36 21.70 3.38 4.71
CA GLY A 36 20.85 2.29 4.24
C GLY A 36 19.38 2.45 4.66
N TYR A 37 18.50 1.59 4.14
CA TYR A 37 17.09 1.55 4.53
C TYR A 37 16.93 0.85 5.87
N LYS A 38 16.48 1.59 6.89
CA LYS A 38 16.25 1.05 8.23
C LYS A 38 14.76 1.09 8.58
N PRO A 39 14.23 0.10 9.34
CA PRO A 39 12.88 0.16 9.88
C PRO A 39 12.65 1.49 10.60
N PHE A 40 11.61 2.22 10.19
CA PHE A 40 11.35 3.56 10.70
C PHE A 40 10.25 3.56 11.75
N LEU A 41 9.00 3.33 11.35
CA LEU A 41 7.84 3.42 12.26
C LEU A 41 7.03 2.13 12.31
N PHE A 42 6.81 1.49 11.17
CA PHE A 42 5.82 0.43 11.06
C PHE A 42 6.44 -0.83 10.48
N ASN A 43 6.26 -1.93 11.20
CA ASN A 43 6.52 -3.29 10.74
C ASN A 43 5.39 -4.17 11.28
N ILE A 44 4.34 -4.34 10.49
CA ILE A 44 3.12 -5.01 10.90
C ILE A 44 2.66 -5.97 9.82
N THR A 45 2.22 -7.16 10.23
CA THR A 45 1.53 -8.10 9.36
C THR A 45 0.10 -8.20 9.82
N ILE A 46 -0.85 -8.04 8.89
CA ILE A 46 -2.28 -8.10 9.19
C ILE A 46 -2.98 -9.06 8.24
N ASP A 47 -4.08 -9.65 8.69
CA ASP A 47 -5.05 -10.30 7.80
C ASP A 47 -5.86 -9.21 7.10
N ALA A 48 -5.63 -9.03 5.80
CA ALA A 48 -6.30 -8.03 4.98
C ALA A 48 -7.80 -8.32 4.85
N CYS A 49 -8.19 -9.60 4.76
CA CYS A 49 -9.59 -10.00 4.66
C CYS A 49 -10.35 -9.66 5.95
N LEU A 50 -9.75 -9.93 7.11
CA LEU A 50 -10.30 -9.55 8.40
C LEU A 50 -10.34 -8.03 8.60
N PHE A 51 -9.27 -7.33 8.20
CA PHE A 51 -9.18 -5.88 8.29
C PHE A 51 -10.29 -5.16 7.49
N LEU A 52 -10.61 -5.67 6.30
CA LEU A 52 -11.69 -5.12 5.47
C LEU A 52 -13.08 -5.34 6.07
N ARG A 53 -13.28 -6.45 6.80
CA ARG A 53 -14.51 -6.68 7.58
C ARG A 53 -14.58 -5.79 8.81
N ARG A 54 -13.47 -5.68 9.55
CA ARG A 54 -13.34 -4.88 10.77
C ARG A 54 -12.03 -4.13 10.74
N ARG A 55 -12.12 -2.81 10.60
CA ARG A 55 -10.97 -1.89 10.54
C ARG A 55 -10.32 -1.72 11.91
N HIS A 56 -9.72 -2.79 12.44
CA HIS A 56 -9.21 -2.87 13.81
C HIS A 56 -7.83 -2.22 13.98
N ASN A 57 -7.05 -2.08 12.91
CA ASN A 57 -5.71 -1.50 12.97
C ASN A 57 -5.74 -0.03 12.49
N PRO A 58 -5.50 0.96 13.36
CA PRO A 58 -5.60 2.37 13.00
C PRO A 58 -4.53 2.80 11.98
N VAL A 59 -3.33 2.21 12.03
CA VAL A 59 -2.25 2.50 11.08
C VAL A 59 -2.65 2.03 9.69
N ILE A 60 -3.10 0.78 9.55
CA ILE A 60 -3.55 0.29 8.25
C ILE A 60 -4.80 1.05 7.78
N LYS A 61 -5.71 1.43 8.68
CA LYS A 61 -6.88 2.26 8.35
C LYS A 61 -6.49 3.60 7.76
N MET A 62 -5.44 4.22 8.29
CA MET A 62 -4.89 5.46 7.75
C MET A 62 -4.38 5.27 6.31
N PHE A 63 -3.54 4.27 6.06
CA PHE A 63 -3.05 3.98 4.69
C PHE A 63 -4.17 3.54 3.75
N TYR A 64 -5.12 2.73 4.22
CA TYR A 64 -6.27 2.30 3.45
C TYR A 64 -7.14 3.49 3.04
N ASN A 65 -7.37 4.47 3.92
CA ASN A 65 -8.12 5.67 3.59
C ASN A 65 -7.49 6.50 2.46
N VAL A 66 -6.18 6.40 2.26
CA VAL A 66 -5.47 7.08 1.18
C VAL A 66 -5.68 6.40 -0.17
N ILE A 67 -5.84 5.07 -0.20
CA ILE A 67 -6.01 4.30 -1.44
C ILE A 67 -7.45 3.85 -1.73
N LYS A 68 -8.36 3.88 -0.77
CA LYS A 68 -9.71 3.28 -0.89
C LYS A 68 -10.53 3.85 -2.06
N ASP A 69 -10.40 5.15 -2.34
CA ASP A 69 -11.23 5.84 -3.34
C ASP A 69 -10.66 5.69 -4.75
N VAL A 70 -9.40 5.24 -4.84
CA VAL A 70 -8.67 5.01 -6.09
C VAL A 70 -8.41 3.52 -6.35
N SER A 71 -8.92 2.63 -5.49
CA SER A 71 -8.69 1.19 -5.59
C SER A 71 -9.99 0.40 -5.61
N THR A 72 -9.93 -0.76 -6.24
CA THR A 72 -11.01 -1.76 -6.31
C THR A 72 -11.04 -2.69 -5.09
N LEU A 73 -10.32 -2.32 -4.00
CA LEU A 73 -10.22 -3.09 -2.77
C LEU A 73 -11.31 -2.65 -1.76
N ASN A 74 -12.58 -2.72 -2.15
CA ASN A 74 -13.72 -2.16 -1.42
C ASN A 74 -14.60 -3.20 -0.68
N HIS A 75 -14.46 -4.49 -0.97
CA HIS A 75 -15.25 -5.55 -0.32
C HIS A 75 -14.37 -6.52 0.48
N SER A 76 -14.94 -7.24 1.44
CA SER A 76 -14.21 -8.33 2.09
C SER A 76 -13.98 -9.48 1.12
N CYS A 77 -12.87 -10.20 1.28
CA CYS A 77 -12.53 -11.41 0.50
C CYS A 77 -13.72 -12.38 0.33
N PRO A 78 -13.77 -13.15 -0.78
CA PRO A 78 -12.68 -13.46 -1.71
C PRO A 78 -12.43 -12.42 -2.81
N TYR A 79 -11.16 -12.15 -3.12
CA TYR A 79 -10.78 -11.36 -4.30
C TYR A 79 -10.45 -12.27 -5.47
N SER A 80 -10.98 -11.96 -6.64
CA SER A 80 -10.71 -12.68 -7.90
C SER A 80 -10.78 -11.70 -9.08
N GLY A 81 -10.05 -12.00 -10.15
CA GLY A 81 -10.03 -11.18 -11.35
C GLY A 81 -9.17 -9.92 -11.20
N LEU A 82 -9.48 -8.90 -11.99
CA LEU A 82 -8.68 -7.69 -12.08
C LEU A 82 -8.89 -6.77 -10.87
N GLN A 83 -7.81 -6.45 -10.19
CA GLN A 83 -7.72 -5.44 -9.13
C GLN A 83 -6.88 -4.27 -9.64
N VAL A 84 -7.47 -3.09 -9.63
CA VAL A 84 -6.86 -1.85 -10.11
C VAL A 84 -6.73 -0.85 -8.96
N VAL A 85 -5.59 -0.15 -8.94
CA VAL A 85 -5.38 1.13 -8.27
C VAL A 85 -5.12 2.16 -9.37
N SER A 86 -6.02 3.13 -9.56
CA SER A 86 -5.96 4.10 -10.67
C SER A 86 -5.97 5.54 -10.17
N ASP A 87 -5.26 6.44 -10.84
CA ASP A 87 -5.24 7.86 -10.53
C ASP A 87 -4.74 8.20 -9.12
N PHE A 88 -3.82 7.39 -8.58
CA PHE A 88 -3.20 7.69 -7.30
C PHE A 88 -2.14 8.79 -7.46
N HIS A 89 -2.49 10.03 -7.13
CA HIS A 89 -1.65 11.22 -7.37
C HIS A 89 -1.49 12.12 -6.13
N ARG A 90 -2.34 11.95 -5.12
CA ARG A 90 -2.31 12.73 -3.87
C ARG A 90 -2.15 11.76 -2.71
N VAL A 91 -1.02 11.86 -2.03
CA VAL A 91 -0.73 11.11 -0.81
C VAL A 91 -0.78 12.11 0.33
N SER A 92 -1.90 12.16 1.06
CA SER A 92 -1.98 12.92 2.30
C SER A 92 -1.98 11.93 3.45
N LEU A 93 -0.85 11.84 4.13
CA LEU A 93 -0.74 11.07 5.36
C LEU A 93 -1.07 12.02 6.53
N PRO A 94 -2.02 11.68 7.42
CA PRO A 94 -2.36 12.52 8.59
C PRO A 94 -1.25 12.57 9.67
N VAL A 95 -0.04 12.08 9.39
CA VAL A 95 1.10 12.14 10.31
C VAL A 95 2.21 12.99 9.70
N PRO A 96 2.84 13.88 10.48
CA PRO A 96 4.01 14.62 10.01
C PRO A 96 5.17 13.64 9.85
N LEU A 97 5.54 13.36 8.59
CA LEU A 97 6.75 12.60 8.27
C LEU A 97 7.88 13.58 8.04
N PRO A 98 9.04 13.40 8.69
CA PRO A 98 10.17 14.28 8.47
C PRO A 98 10.70 14.17 7.05
N SER A 99 11.31 15.23 6.54
CA SER A 99 11.88 15.24 5.19
C SER A 99 12.87 14.07 5.00
N GLY A 100 12.85 13.46 3.81
CA GLY A 100 13.80 12.42 3.40
C GLY A 100 13.22 11.33 2.50
N ASP A 101 14.08 10.36 2.19
CA ASP A 101 13.72 9.20 1.38
C ASP A 101 13.10 8.09 2.23
N TYR A 102 11.94 7.62 1.81
CA TYR A 102 11.20 6.51 2.41
C TYR A 102 11.00 5.38 1.41
N LEU A 103 10.96 4.17 1.94
CA LEU A 103 10.60 2.95 1.21
C LEU A 103 9.44 2.27 1.94
N VAL A 104 8.31 2.17 1.25
CA VAL A 104 7.16 1.38 1.69
C VAL A 104 7.27 0.00 1.04
N CYS A 105 7.34 -1.04 1.84
CA CYS A 105 7.29 -2.44 1.39
C CYS A 105 5.94 -3.05 1.76
N LEU A 106 5.30 -3.65 0.76
CA LEU A 106 4.04 -4.39 0.89
C LEU A 106 4.28 -5.83 0.43
N ASP A 107 4.16 -6.78 1.34
CA ASP A 107 4.30 -8.21 1.06
C ASP A 107 2.91 -8.85 1.05
N PHE A 108 2.48 -9.36 -0.10
CA PHE A 108 1.16 -9.99 -0.27
C PHE A 108 1.30 -11.51 -0.16
N ILE A 109 0.74 -12.06 0.91
CA ILE A 109 0.85 -13.47 1.29
C ILE A 109 -0.53 -14.10 1.17
N PHE A 110 -0.73 -14.99 0.21
CA PHE A 110 -2.00 -15.69 0.03
C PHE A 110 -1.84 -17.12 0.52
N ASP A 111 -2.75 -17.57 1.39
CA ASP A 111 -2.75 -18.92 1.96
C ASP A 111 -1.38 -19.34 2.54
N GLY A 112 -0.69 -18.39 3.17
CA GLY A 112 0.63 -18.58 3.79
C GLY A 112 1.84 -18.54 2.84
N LYS A 113 1.63 -18.32 1.53
CA LYS A 113 2.71 -18.18 0.54
C LYS A 113 2.79 -16.75 0.01
N THR A 114 4.00 -16.20 -0.03
CA THR A 114 4.23 -14.88 -0.63
C THR A 114 4.00 -14.96 -2.13
N GLN A 115 3.01 -14.24 -2.63
CA GLN A 115 2.66 -14.23 -4.06
C GLN A 115 3.37 -13.11 -4.80
N PHE A 116 3.41 -11.92 -4.22
CA PHE A 116 4.09 -10.77 -4.80
C PHE A 116 4.43 -9.74 -3.72
N PHE A 117 5.37 -8.86 -4.05
CA PHE A 117 5.74 -7.73 -3.21
C PHE A 117 5.66 -6.43 -4.01
N VAL A 118 5.36 -5.33 -3.34
CA VAL A 118 5.35 -3.98 -3.92
C VAL A 118 6.26 -3.09 -3.08
N ASN A 119 7.29 -2.54 -3.72
CA ASN A 119 8.25 -1.63 -3.11
C ASN A 119 8.06 -0.25 -3.72
N ILE A 120 7.66 0.72 -2.89
CA ILE A 120 7.39 2.10 -3.30
C ILE A 120 8.45 2.99 -2.67
N TYR A 121 9.27 3.59 -3.51
CA TYR A 121 10.26 4.59 -3.11
C TYR A 121 9.64 5.98 -3.24
N SER A 122 9.66 6.76 -2.16
CA SER A 122 9.13 8.13 -2.16
C SER A 122 10.08 9.08 -1.44
N HIS A 123 10.27 10.26 -2.02
CA HIS A 123 10.92 11.37 -1.34
C HIS A 123 9.85 12.27 -0.72
N VAL A 124 9.91 12.48 0.59
CA VAL A 124 9.00 13.37 1.32
C VAL A 124 9.73 14.67 1.61
N VAL A 125 9.08 15.79 1.33
CA VAL A 125 9.52 17.14 1.70
C VAL A 125 8.53 17.65 2.73
N GLU A 126 9.02 18.14 3.87
CA GLU A 126 8.18 18.85 4.84
C GLU A 126 7.71 20.16 4.22
N ASP A 127 6.39 20.32 4.10
CA ASP A 127 5.78 21.61 3.81
C ASP A 127 5.79 22.42 5.13
N PHE A 128 6.79 23.30 5.29
CA PHE A 128 6.89 24.25 6.40
C PHE A 128 5.96 25.46 6.20
#